data_AF-A0A813G5I8-F1
#
_entry.id   AF-A0A813G5I8-F1
#
_cell.length_a   1.000
_cell.length_b   1.000
_cell.length_c   1.000
_cell.angle_alpha   90.00
_cell.angle_beta   90.00
_cell.angle_gamma   90.00
#
_symmetry.space_group_name_H-M   'P 1'
#
loop_
_entity.id
_entity.type
_entity.pdbx_description
1 polymer ?
#
loop_
_entity_poly.entity_id
_entity_poly.type
_entity_poly.pdbx_seq_one_letter_code
_entity_poly.pdbx_strand_id
1 'polypeptide(L)'
;MPVGKHASTEISASAYLQDDCREKYSLLEINLHTGRKHQIRAHLAHQGHPLVSDKKYGGQARRWCPRIFLHSHHLAIKDSHQPIDLHCALPGDLREALACLRPCDKQSQSFLEKWVQ
;
A
#
# COMPACT_ATOMS: atom_id res chain seq x y z
N MET A 1 5.29 -30.23 4.52
CA MET A 1 5.89 -29.05 3.87
C MET A 1 4.76 -28.25 3.24
N PRO A 2 4.56 -26.94 3.53
CA PRO A 2 3.47 -26.22 2.92
C PRO A 2 3.76 -26.03 1.43
N VAL A 3 2.88 -26.58 0.58
CA VAL A 3 2.99 -26.62 -0.88
C VAL A 3 2.54 -25.28 -1.47
N GLY A 4 3.15 -24.18 -1.02
CA GLY A 4 2.91 -22.83 -1.53
C GLY A 4 3.94 -22.47 -2.60
N LYS A 5 3.50 -21.97 -3.76
CA LYS A 5 4.43 -21.42 -4.77
C LYS A 5 5.17 -20.22 -4.15
N HIS A 6 6.49 -20.11 -4.40
CA HIS A 6 7.28 -18.97 -3.93
C HIS A 6 6.67 -17.63 -4.36
N ALA A 7 6.56 -16.73 -3.39
CA ALA A 7 6.08 -15.38 -3.53
C ALA A 7 7.01 -14.49 -2.69
N SER A 8 7.63 -13.51 -3.34
CA SER A 8 8.54 -12.55 -2.70
C SER A 8 8.03 -11.14 -2.92
N THR A 9 7.92 -10.41 -1.81
CA THR A 9 7.39 -9.05 -1.70
C THR A 9 8.34 -8.29 -0.78
N GLU A 10 8.97 -7.24 -1.28
CA GLU A 10 9.79 -6.33 -0.49
C GLU A 10 8.91 -5.17 -0.01
N ILE A 11 8.99 -4.88 1.29
CA ILE A 11 8.17 -3.86 1.95
C ILE A 11 9.10 -2.78 2.48
N SER A 12 8.82 -1.54 2.10
CA SER A 12 9.45 -0.35 2.65
C SER A 12 8.40 0.46 3.40
N ALA A 13 8.59 0.62 4.71
CA ALA A 13 7.69 1.43 5.53
C ALA A 13 7.88 2.91 5.20
N SER A 14 6.78 3.56 4.82
CA SER A 14 6.82 4.91 4.26
C SER A 14 6.36 5.98 5.24
N ALA A 15 5.22 5.76 5.93
CA ALA A 15 4.70 6.69 6.93
C ALA A 15 3.81 6.00 7.96
N TYR A 16 3.80 6.51 9.19
CA TYR A 16 2.88 6.13 10.26
C TYR A 16 1.78 7.16 10.39
N LEU A 17 0.53 6.70 10.31
CA LEU A 17 -0.66 7.53 10.25
C LEU A 17 -1.64 7.16 11.36
N GLN A 18 -2.52 8.08 11.70
CA GLN A 18 -3.55 7.89 12.71
C GLN A 18 -4.87 8.54 12.27
N ASP A 19 -6.00 7.90 12.54
CA ASP A 19 -7.32 8.52 12.36
C ASP A 19 -7.79 9.32 13.59
N ASP A 20 -8.93 9.99 13.47
CA ASP A 20 -9.51 10.77 14.58
C ASP A 20 -9.89 9.90 15.80
N CYS A 21 -10.11 8.59 15.60
CA CYS A 21 -10.39 7.62 16.66
C CYS A 21 -9.11 7.07 17.32
N ARG A 22 -7.94 7.63 16.97
CA ARG A 22 -6.61 7.21 17.43
C ARG A 22 -6.16 5.83 16.94
N GLU A 23 -6.82 5.26 15.94
CA GLU A 23 -6.37 4.02 15.33
C GLU A 23 -5.17 4.26 14.41
N LYS A 24 -4.17 3.38 14.48
CA LYS A 24 -2.90 3.54 13.78
C LYS A 24 -2.89 2.75 12.48
N TYR A 25 -2.28 3.35 11.46
CA TYR A 25 -2.11 2.79 10.14
C TYR A 25 -0.66 3.00 9.67
N SER A 26 -0.22 2.18 8.73
CA SER A 26 1.07 2.34 8.07
C SER A 26 0.86 2.44 6.57
N LEU A 27 1.40 3.49 5.96
CA LEU A 27 1.55 3.59 4.52
C LEU A 27 2.84 2.85 4.13
N LEU A 28 2.73 1.95 3.18
CA LEU A 28 3.82 1.08 2.75
C LEU A 28 4.03 1.24 1.25
N GLU A 29 5.30 1.31 0.85
CA GLU A 29 5.72 1.09 -0.52
C GLU A 29 6.11 -0.39 -0.67
N ILE A 30 5.65 -1.01 -1.76
CA ILE A 30 5.77 -2.45 -1.94
C ILE A 30 6.32 -2.75 -3.32
N ASN A 31 7.48 -3.42 -3.35
CA ASN A 31 8.08 -3.92 -4.57
C ASN A 31 7.77 -5.41 -4.74
N LEU A 32 7.22 -5.76 -5.90
CA LEU A 32 6.89 -7.14 -6.24
C LEU A 32 7.98 -7.78 -7.09
N HIS A 33 8.59 -8.85 -6.59
CA HIS A 33 9.47 -9.72 -7.38
C HIS A 33 8.72 -10.86 -8.08
N THR A 34 7.46 -11.06 -7.70
CA THR A 34 6.58 -12.12 -8.21
C THR A 34 5.14 -11.60 -8.28
N GLY A 35 4.36 -12.08 -9.25
CA GLY A 35 3.00 -11.60 -9.51
C GLY A 35 1.91 -12.63 -9.17
N ARG A 36 1.90 -13.20 -7.97
CA ARG A 36 0.83 -14.14 -7.58
C ARG A 36 -0.50 -13.41 -7.34
N LYS A 37 -1.61 -14.10 -7.59
CA LYS A 37 -2.95 -13.54 -7.38
C LYS A 37 -3.11 -13.11 -5.91
N HIS A 38 -3.45 -11.83 -5.72
CA HIS A 38 -3.64 -11.21 -4.39
C HIS A 38 -2.41 -11.29 -3.46
N GLN A 39 -1.20 -11.42 -4.01
CA GLN A 39 0.01 -11.65 -3.21
C GLN A 39 0.18 -10.66 -2.05
N ILE A 40 0.11 -9.35 -2.33
CA ILE A 40 0.24 -8.29 -1.32
C ILE A 40 -0.81 -8.48 -0.21
N ARG A 41 -2.06 -8.63 -0.61
CA ARG A 41 -3.21 -8.76 0.30
C ARG A 41 -3.07 -9.96 1.25
N ALA A 42 -2.67 -11.11 0.70
CA ALA A 42 -2.48 -12.33 1.46
C ALA A 42 -1.27 -12.24 2.40
N HIS A 43 -0.14 -11.69 1.93
CA HIS A 43 1.07 -11.56 2.74
C HIS A 43 0.87 -10.65 3.94
N LEU A 44 0.30 -9.46 3.71
CA LEU A 44 0.07 -8.48 4.76
C LEU A 44 -0.94 -8.98 5.80
N ALA A 45 -2.01 -9.65 5.36
CA ALA A 45 -2.96 -10.28 6.27
C ALA A 45 -2.34 -11.43 7.07
N HIS A 46 -1.49 -12.25 6.44
CA HIS A 46 -0.77 -13.33 7.14
C HIS A 46 0.19 -12.80 8.22
N GLN A 47 0.79 -11.64 7.98
CA GLN A 47 1.62 -10.93 8.97
C GLN A 47 0.81 -10.19 10.05
N GLY A 48 -0.53 -10.26 10.02
CA GLY A 48 -1.40 -9.60 11.00
C GLY A 48 -1.72 -8.13 10.69
N HIS A 49 -1.33 -7.63 9.51
CA HIS A 49 -1.51 -6.24 9.10
C HIS A 49 -2.29 -6.14 7.77
N PRO A 50 -3.55 -6.58 7.71
CA PRO A 50 -4.32 -6.58 6.46
C PRO A 50 -4.53 -5.17 5.89
N LEU A 51 -4.70 -5.09 4.57
CA LEU A 51 -4.98 -3.81 3.90
C LEU A 51 -6.31 -3.21 4.35
N VAL A 52 -6.37 -1.87 4.43
CA VAL A 52 -7.60 -1.13 4.74
C VAL A 52 -8.68 -1.45 3.71
N SER A 53 -9.92 -1.66 4.20
CA SER A 53 -11.09 -1.99 3.38
C SER A 53 -10.98 -3.29 2.57
N ASP A 54 -10.02 -4.18 2.88
CA ASP A 54 -9.93 -5.52 2.31
C ASP A 54 -10.74 -6.58 3.08
N LYS A 55 -12.05 -6.61 2.82
CA LYS A 55 -12.97 -7.56 3.46
C LYS A 55 -12.56 -9.04 3.30
N LYS A 56 -11.87 -9.41 2.22
CA LYS A 56 -11.51 -10.81 1.94
C LYS A 56 -10.40 -11.32 2.85
N TYR A 57 -9.48 -10.43 3.23
CA TYR A 57 -8.29 -10.78 3.99
C TYR A 57 -8.29 -10.15 5.40
N GLY A 58 -9.47 -9.80 5.93
CA GLY A 58 -9.63 -9.33 7.31
C GLY A 58 -9.42 -7.82 7.52
N GLY A 59 -9.30 -7.06 6.44
CA GLY A 59 -9.24 -5.60 6.46
C GLY A 59 -10.58 -4.99 6.87
N GLN A 60 -10.57 -4.17 7.92
CA GLN A 60 -11.77 -3.48 8.38
C GLN A 60 -12.21 -2.43 7.35
N ALA A 61 -13.50 -2.42 7.03
CA ALA A 61 -14.08 -1.40 6.16
C ALA A 61 -14.08 -0.04 6.87
N ARG A 62 -13.60 0.99 6.19
CA ARG A 62 -13.56 2.36 6.72
C ARG A 62 -14.40 3.27 5.86
N ARG A 63 -15.21 4.12 6.49
CA ARG A 63 -16.06 5.09 5.77
C ARG A 63 -15.23 6.08 4.95
N TRP A 64 -14.04 6.42 5.43
CA TRP A 64 -13.08 7.30 4.76
C TRP A 64 -12.28 6.59 3.65
N CYS A 65 -12.38 5.26 3.49
CA CYS A 65 -11.67 4.51 2.45
C CYS A 65 -12.65 3.63 1.66
N PRO A 66 -13.15 4.09 0.50
CA PRO A 66 -14.27 3.46 -0.21
C PRO A 66 -13.91 2.11 -0.85
N ARG A 67 -12.62 1.82 -1.06
CA ARG A 67 -12.13 0.57 -1.65
C ARG A 67 -10.85 0.11 -0.95
N ILE A 68 -10.35 -1.06 -1.34
CA ILE A 68 -9.05 -1.57 -0.88
C ILE A 68 -7.98 -0.49 -1.11
N PHE A 69 -7.26 -0.11 -0.06
CA PHE A 69 -6.14 0.83 -0.16
C PHE A 69 -4.93 0.14 -0.79
N LEU A 70 -4.96 0.00 -2.12
CA LEU A 70 -3.89 -0.59 -2.92
C LEU A 70 -3.84 0.10 -4.28
N HIS A 71 -2.66 0.60 -4.64
CA HIS A 71 -2.42 1.33 -5.89
C HIS A 71 -1.09 0.92 -6.52
N SER A 72 -1.08 0.73 -7.83
CA SER A 72 0.14 0.48 -8.60
C SER A 72 0.69 1.82 -9.06
N HIS A 73 1.61 2.41 -8.29
CA HIS A 73 2.14 3.75 -8.56
C HIS A 73 3.29 3.74 -9.57
N HIS A 74 4.05 2.64 -9.68
CA HIS A 74 5.24 2.54 -10.53
C HIS A 74 5.28 1.18 -11.24
N LEU A 75 5.65 1.20 -12.53
CA LEU A 75 5.92 0.01 -13.33
C LEU A 75 7.17 0.25 -14.18
N ALA A 76 8.23 -0.51 -13.90
CA ALA A 76 9.47 -0.49 -14.67
C ALA A 76 9.77 -1.87 -15.29
N ILE A 77 10.05 -1.90 -16.60
CA ILE A 77 10.43 -3.11 -17.34
C ILE A 77 11.73 -2.82 -18.09
N LYS A 78 12.78 -3.58 -17.76
CA LYS A 78 14.14 -3.41 -18.32
C LYS A 78 14.47 -4.34 -19.50
N ASP A 79 13.51 -5.17 -19.92
CA ASP A 79 13.75 -6.31 -20.84
C ASP A 79 13.45 -6.01 -22.33
N SER A 80 12.85 -4.85 -22.62
CA SER A 80 12.59 -4.41 -24.00
C SER A 80 13.73 -3.55 -24.55
N HIS A 81 13.89 -3.52 -25.88
CA HIS A 81 14.82 -2.61 -26.59
C HIS A 81 14.64 -1.12 -26.22
N GLN A 82 13.48 -0.77 -25.63
CA GLN A 82 13.25 0.49 -24.96
C GLN A 82 12.81 0.22 -23.52
N PRO A 83 13.49 0.77 -22.50
CA PRO A 83 13.06 0.61 -21.12
C PRO A 83 11.70 1.28 -20.94
N ILE A 84 10.77 0.56 -20.31
CA ILE A 84 9.47 1.11 -19.91
C ILE A 84 9.61 1.56 -18.47
N ASP A 85 9.29 2.83 -18.21
CA ASP A 85 9.24 3.42 -16.87
C ASP A 85 7.99 4.29 -16.78
N LEU A 86 6.97 3.78 -16.07
CA LEU A 86 5.65 4.40 -15.98
C LEU A 86 5.33 4.71 -14.52
N HIS A 87 4.92 5.96 -14.28
CA HIS A 87 4.40 6.41 -13.01
C HIS A 87 2.92 6.78 -13.12
N CYS A 88 2.14 6.43 -12.11
CA CYS A 88 0.74 6.78 -12.00
C CYS A 88 0.48 7.40 -10.62
N ALA A 89 0.11 8.68 -10.63
CA ALA A 89 -0.21 9.42 -9.41
C ALA A 89 -1.32 8.72 -8.61
N LEU A 90 -1.33 8.96 -7.30
CA LEU A 90 -2.36 8.42 -6.43
C LEU A 90 -3.74 8.97 -6.87
N PRO A 91 -4.71 8.08 -7.16
CA PRO A 91 -6.03 8.49 -7.61
C PRO A 91 -6.76 9.29 -6.51
N GLY A 92 -7.69 10.14 -6.93
CA GLY A 92 -8.35 11.10 -6.04
C GLY A 92 -9.01 10.46 -4.83
N ASP A 93 -9.64 9.30 -5.00
CA ASP A 93 -10.30 8.55 -3.93
C ASP A 93 -9.34 8.10 -2.81
N LEU A 94 -8.15 7.61 -3.17
CA LEU A 94 -7.13 7.22 -2.19
C LEU A 94 -6.39 8.43 -1.60
N ARG A 95 -6.27 9.51 -2.37
CA ARG A 95 -5.73 10.79 -1.88
C ARG A 95 -6.64 11.41 -0.82
N GLU A 96 -7.94 11.43 -1.07
CA GLU A 96 -8.96 11.87 -0.11
C GLU A 96 -8.96 10.98 1.14
N ALA A 97 -8.81 9.65 0.96
CA ALA A 97 -8.68 8.73 2.09
C ALA A 97 -7.45 9.02 2.97
N LEU A 98 -6.29 9.35 2.37
CA LEU A 98 -5.11 9.77 3.12
C LEU A 98 -5.31 11.10 3.85
N ALA A 99 -6.06 12.03 3.27
CA ALA A 99 -6.35 13.33 3.89
C ALA A 99 -7.20 13.20 5.17
N CYS A 100 -7.91 12.09 5.36
CA CYS A 100 -8.60 11.77 6.61
C CYS A 100 -7.67 11.27 7.73
N LEU A 101 -6.39 11.04 7.43
CA LEU A 101 -5.39 10.54 8.38
C LEU A 101 -4.36 11.62 8.71
N ARG A 102 -3.78 11.52 9.92
CA ARG A 102 -2.76 12.45 10.41
C ARG A 102 -1.44 11.72 10.60
N PRO A 103 -0.30 12.31 10.21
CA PRO A 103 1.01 11.73 10.48
C PRO A 103 1.31 11.70 11.98
N CYS A 104 1.88 10.59 12.45
CA CYS A 104 2.25 10.40 13.86
C CYS A 104 3.53 11.16 14.25
N ASP A 105 4.35 11.53 13.26
CA ASP A 105 5.67 12.13 13.46
C ASP A 105 6.07 13.01 12.26
N LYS A 106 7.12 13.82 12.43
CA LYS A 106 7.61 14.76 11.41
C LYS A 106 8.13 14.06 10.16
N GLN A 107 8.72 12.87 10.29
CA GLN A 107 9.25 12.11 9.15
C GLN A 107 8.09 11.61 8.27
N SER A 108 7.04 11.07 8.90
CA SER A 108 5.80 10.66 8.24
C SER A 108 5.13 11.83 7.52
N GLN A 109 5.12 13.03 8.13
CA GLN A 109 4.60 14.23 7.50
C GLN A 109 5.41 14.61 6.25
N SER A 110 6.73 14.73 6.38
CA SER A 110 7.60 15.08 5.24
C SER A 110 7.57 14.04 4.12
N PHE A 111 7.34 12.76 4.45
CA PHE A 111 7.12 11.72 3.45
C PHE A 111 5.83 11.97 2.67
N LEU A 112 4.70 12.16 3.37
CA LEU A 112 3.41 12.39 2.71
C LEU A 112 3.42 13.62 1.81
N GLU A 113 4.02 14.72 2.25
CA GLU A 113 4.11 15.96 1.47
C GLU A 113 4.88 15.78 0.16
N LYS A 114 5.89 14.90 0.14
CA LYS A 114 6.67 14.59 -1.06
C LYS A 114 6.00 13.56 -1.96
N TRP A 115 5.30 12.59 -1.38
CA TRP A 115 4.79 11.43 -2.11
C TRP A 115 3.37 11.62 -2.66
N VAL A 116 2.55 12.47 -2.04
CA VAL A 116 1.16 12.71 -2.45
C VAL A 116 1.03 13.82 -3.52
N GLN A 117 2.13 14.50 -3.87
CA GLN A 117 2.20 15.47 -4.97
C GLN A 117 1.97 14.80 -6.33
#